data_AF-A0A514YRH9-F1
#
_entry.id   AF-A0A514YRH9-F1
#
_cell.length_a   1.000
_cell.length_b   1.000
_cell.length_c   1.000
_cell.angle_alpha   90.00
_cell.angle_beta   90.00
_cell.angle_gamma   90.00
#
_symmetry.space_group_name_H-M   'P 1'
#
loop_
_entity.id
_entity.type
_entity.pdbx_description
1 polymer ?
#
loop_
_entity_poly.entity_id
_entity_poly.type
_entity_poly.pdbx_seq_one_letter_code
_entity_poly.pdbx_strand_id
1 'polypeptide(L)' 'MLNQRRRLALVAWRSILERPTSRADLERKYHELLSAADGMEKEGLINGEEWRKLARKAAACFDETKY' A
#
# COMPACT_ATOMS: atom_id res chain seq x y z
N MET A 1 -17.82 9.70 9.06
CA MET A 1 -17.93 8.66 8.01
C MET A 1 -16.64 8.54 7.17
N LEU A 2 -16.21 9.59 6.45
CA LEU A 2 -15.01 9.55 5.57
C LEU A 2 -13.70 9.20 6.30
N ASN A 3 -13.48 9.80 7.48
CA ASN A 3 -12.29 9.53 8.31
C ASN A 3 -12.17 8.07 8.76
N GLN A 4 -13.30 7.37 8.92
CA GLN A 4 -13.31 5.95 9.29
C GLN A 4 -12.90 5.09 8.10
N ARG A 5 -13.42 5.38 6.91
CA ARG A 5 -13.06 4.68 5.66
C ARG A 5 -11.59 4.84 5.33
N ARG A 6 -11.05 6.07 5.43
CA ARG A 6 -9.62 6.33 5.24
C ARG A 6 -8.77 5.51 6.20
N ARG A 7 -9.15 5.46 7.49
CA ARG A 7 -8.45 4.66 8.50
C ARG A 7 -8.45 3.17 8.14
N LEU A 8 -9.63 2.63 7.78
CA LEU A 8 -9.77 1.22 7.40
C LEU A 8 -8.93 0.88 6.16
N ALA A 9 -8.92 1.75 5.15
CA ALA A 9 -8.13 1.54 3.94
C ALA A 9 -6.62 1.55 4.23
N LEU A 10 -6.15 2.49 5.06
CA LEU A 10 -4.74 2.52 5.50
C LEU A 10 -4.36 1.29 6.33
N VAL A 11 -5.26 0.81 7.19
CA VAL A 11 -5.06 -0.43 7.95
C VAL A 11 -4.96 -1.63 7.00
N ALA A 12 -5.88 -1.75 6.03
CA ALA A 12 -5.84 -2.82 5.04
C ALA A 12 -4.54 -2.82 4.23
N TRP A 13 -4.13 -1.64 3.75
CA TRP A 13 -2.86 -1.47 3.03
C TRP A 13 -1.65 -1.87 3.87
N ARG A 14 -1.64 -1.48 5.15
CA ARG A 14 -0.56 -1.84 6.07
C ARG A 14 -0.52 -3.34 6.37
N SER A 15 -1.67 -4.00 6.50
CA SER A 15 -1.74 -5.46 6.65
C SER A 15 -1.16 -6.18 5.44
N ILE A 16 -1.36 -5.66 4.22
CA ILE A 16 -0.70 -6.18 3.01
C ILE A 16 0.81 -5.99 3.13
N LEU A 17 1.27 -4.81 3.57
CA LEU A 17 2.70 -4.52 3.72
C LEU A 17 3.39 -5.43 4.74
N GLU A 18 2.75 -5.69 5.88
CA GLU A 18 3.28 -6.52 6.96
C GLU A 18 3.19 -8.02 6.68
N ARG A 19 2.42 -8.43 5.65
CA ARG A 19 2.28 -9.84 5.29
C ARG A 19 3.64 -10.42 4.88
N PRO A 20 4.16 -11.47 5.56
CA PRO A 20 5.36 -12.14 5.12
C PRO A 20 5.10 -12.75 3.75
N THR A 21 5.99 -12.50 2.80
CA THR A 21 5.77 -12.86 1.40
C THR A 21 7.07 -13.38 0.84
N SER A 22 7.01 -14.53 0.19
CA SER A 22 8.15 -15.16 -0.47
C SER A 22 8.67 -14.26 -1.58
N ARG A 23 9.96 -14.39 -1.93
CA ARG A 23 10.58 -13.60 -2.99
C ARG A 23 9.83 -13.69 -4.33
N ALA A 24 9.22 -14.84 -4.61
CA ALA A 24 8.40 -15.10 -5.79
C ALA A 24 7.06 -14.30 -5.80
N ASP A 25 6.55 -13.93 -4.63
CA ASP A 25 5.27 -13.24 -4.46
C ASP A 25 5.46 -11.73 -4.18
N LEU A 26 6.69 -11.24 -4.10
CA LEU A 26 7.00 -9.83 -3.82
C LEU A 26 6.43 -8.89 -4.89
N GLU A 27 6.51 -9.26 -6.17
CA GLU A 27 5.94 -8.48 -7.27
C GLU A 27 4.42 -8.37 -7.15
N ARG A 28 3.76 -9.49 -6.85
CA ARG A 28 2.32 -9.53 -6.62
C ARG A 28 1.91 -8.68 -5.41
N LYS A 29 2.66 -8.75 -4.32
CA LYS A 29 2.44 -7.93 -3.12
C LYS A 29 2.61 -6.44 -3.42
N TYR A 30 3.64 -6.08 -4.18
CA TYR A 30 3.86 -4.70 -4.60
C TYR A 30 2.70 -4.18 -5.46
N HIS A 31 2.20 -5.01 -6.40
CA HIS A 31 1.03 -4.68 -7.20
C HIS A 31 -0.24 -4.52 -6.34
N GLU A 32 -0.47 -5.40 -5.35
CA GLU A 32 -1.58 -5.27 -4.40
C GLU A 32 -1.49 -3.97 -3.57
N LEU A 33 -0.29 -3.59 -3.12
CA LEU A 33 -0.07 -2.34 -2.39
C LEU A 33 -0.38 -1.10 -3.24
N LEU A 34 0.02 -1.11 -4.51
CA LEU A 34 -0.30 -0.05 -5.46
C LEU A 34 -1.80 0.00 -5.76
N SER A 35 -2.42 -1.14 -6.03
CA SER A 35 -3.86 -1.23 -6.31
C SER A 35 -4.71 -0.75 -5.13
N ALA A 36 -4.32 -1.08 -3.89
CA ALA A 36 -4.99 -0.59 -2.70
C ALA A 36 -4.83 0.93 -2.53
N ALA A 37 -3.67 1.50 -2.85
CA ALA A 37 -3.45 2.95 -2.83
C ALA A 37 -4.27 3.66 -3.94
N ASP A 38 -4.31 3.11 -5.16
CA ASP A 38 -5.14 3.61 -6.26
C ASP A 38 -6.62 3.62 -5.89
N GLY A 39 -7.11 2.57 -5.23
CA GLY A 39 -8.49 2.49 -4.74
C GLY A 39 -8.81 3.63 -3.76
N MET A 40 -7.88 3.93 -2.85
CA MET A 40 -8.04 5.05 -1.91
C MET A 40 -8.06 6.41 -2.61
N GLU A 41 -7.25 6.62 -3.65
CA GLU A 41 -7.26 7.87 -4.42
C GLU A 41 -8.57 8.03 -5.19
N LYS A 42 -9.03 6.95 -5.86
CA LYS A 42 -10.30 6.94 -6.61
C LYS A 42 -11.51 7.19 -5.71
N GLU A 43 -11.49 6.69 -4.48
CA GLU A 43 -12.53 6.96 -3.48
C GLU A 43 -12.43 8.35 -2.84
N GLY A 44 -11.40 9.14 -3.17
CA GLY A 44 -11.15 10.45 -2.57
C GLY A 44 -10.74 10.38 -1.09
N LEU A 45 -10.25 9.23 -0.62
CA LEU A 45 -9.79 9.02 0.76
C LEU A 45 -8.38 9.59 0.97
N ILE A 46 -7.57 9.60 -0.09
CA ILE A 46 -6.23 10.19 -0.11
C ILE A 46 -6.07 11.05 -1.38
N ASN A 47 -5.09 11.95 -1.36
CA ASN A 47 -4.70 12.71 -2.55
C ASN A 47 -3.49 12.06 -3.27
N GLY A 48 -3.19 12.52 -4.49
CA GLY A 48 -2.08 11.97 -5.28
C GLY A 48 -0.68 12.16 -4.67
N GLU A 49 -0.50 13.08 -3.71
CA GLU A 49 0.76 13.17 -2.95
C GLU A 49 0.90 12.06 -1.91
N GLU A 50 -0.19 11.78 -1.19
CA GLU A 50 -0.28 10.69 -0.23
C GLU A 50 -0.13 9.33 -0.91
N TRP A 51 -0.75 9.17 -2.08
CA TRP A 51 -0.57 8.00 -2.92
C TRP A 51 0.92 7.76 -3.24
N ARG A 52 1.63 8.80 -3.70
CA ARG A 52 3.08 8.72 -3.95
C ARG A 52 3.89 8.37 -2.70
N LYS A 53 3.47 8.80 -1.51
CA LYS A 53 4.12 8.41 -0.25
C LYS A 53 3.90 6.93 0.06
N LEU A 54 2.69 6.41 -0.12
CA LEU A 54 2.39 4.98 0.05
C LEU A 54 3.17 4.13 -0.96
N ALA A 55 3.15 4.50 -2.24
CA ALA A 55 3.89 3.80 -3.30
C ALA A 55 5.40 3.73 -3.00
N ARG A 56 6.02 4.85 -2.58
CA ARG A 56 7.43 4.86 -2.16
C ARG A 56 7.70 3.99 -0.94
N LYS A 57 6.78 3.94 0.02
CA LYS A 57 6.92 3.08 1.21
C LYS A 57 6.84 1.60 0.86
N ALA A 58 5.96 1.23 -0.08
CA ALA A 58 5.92 -0.13 -0.63
C ALA A 58 7.22 -0.48 -1.36
N ALA A 59 7.74 0.44 -2.18
CA ALA A 59 9.00 0.24 -2.91
C ALA A 59 10.21 0.12 -1.97
N ALA A 60 10.29 0.94 -0.92
CA ALA A 60 11.35 0.86 0.08
C ALA A 60 11.33 -0.47 0.84
N CYS A 61 10.14 -0.94 1.23
CA CYS A 61 9.99 -2.23 1.90
C CYS A 61 10.37 -3.40 0.98
N PHE A 62 10.17 -3.27 -0.34
CA PHE A 62 10.61 -4.25 -1.33
C PHE A 62 12.15 -4.27 -1.46
N ASP A 63 12.79 -3.11 -1.48
CA ASP A 63 14.26 -2.98 -1.60
C ASP A 63 14.98 -3.44 -0.31
N GLU A 64 14.39 -3.22 0.85
CA GLU A 64 14.93 -3.67 2.15
C GLU A 64 14.95 -5.21 2.27
N THR A 65 13.99 -5.93 1.68
CA THR A 65 14.02 -7.41 1.59
C THR A 65 15.14 -7.98 0.70
N LYS A 66 16.00 -7.14 0.12
CA LYS A 66 17.08 -7.55 -0.79
C LYS A 66 18.43 -7.77 -0.10
N TYR A 67 18.55 -7.43 1.19
CA TYR A 67 19.75 -7.65 2.03
C TYR A 67 19.47 -8.66 3.15
#